data_AF-X1RMJ8-F1
#
_entry.id   AF-X1RMJ8-F1
#
_cell.length_a   1.000
_cell.length_b   1.000
_cell.length_c   1.000
_cell.angle_alpha   90.00
_cell.angle_beta   90.00
_cell.angle_gamma   90.00
#
_symmetry.space_group_name_H-M   'P 1'
#
loop_
_entity.id
_entity.type
_entity.pdbx_description
1 polymer ?
#
loop_
_entity_poly.entity_id
_entity_poly.type
_entity_poly.pdbx_seq_one_letter_code
_entity_poly.pdbx_strand_id
1 'polypeptide(L)'
;MVTGLEPNPQLLSRKVALGTQNMAQGVAMTKEQAVRAIETGIEVVGAEMAKGLDIVGTGDMGIGNTTASSAICAIMTGKPVAEVAGRGTGVDDEQLIHKIEIIDRALAVNQPDPKQPLDVLAKVGGFEIGGLVGVMLGAAAHHIPVVIDGFISGAAALIATGLVPKLKDFLIAAHVSAETGHQLLLRHLGLKPLLDLGMRLGEGTGAALGIFLAEVAAKILAEMSTFTKAGVSERMD
;
A
#
# COMPACT_ATOMS: atom_id res chain seq x y z
N MET A 1 18.20 6.16 24.33
CA MET A 1 18.45 5.23 23.20
C MET A 1 17.94 3.87 23.61
N VAL A 2 16.71 3.50 23.23
CA VAL A 2 16.17 2.14 23.43
C VAL A 2 15.75 1.67 22.05
N THR A 3 16.61 0.92 21.37
CA THR A 3 16.45 0.63 19.93
C THR A 3 16.24 -0.85 19.60
N GLY A 4 16.13 -1.72 20.61
CA GLY A 4 15.75 -3.12 20.44
C GLY A 4 14.35 -3.36 20.97
N LEU A 5 13.44 -3.84 20.11
CA LEU A 5 12.30 -4.62 20.60
C LEU A 5 12.86 -5.94 21.12
N GLU A 6 12.27 -6.50 22.17
CA GLU A 6 12.68 -7.82 22.63
C GLU A 6 12.48 -8.85 21.50
N PRO A 7 13.41 -9.81 21.33
CA PRO A 7 13.24 -10.85 20.32
C PRO A 7 11.91 -11.58 20.50
N ASN A 8 11.07 -11.54 19.47
CA ASN A 8 9.80 -12.23 19.43
C ASN A 8 9.79 -13.14 18.19
N PRO A 9 9.52 -14.46 18.31
CA PRO A 9 9.46 -15.37 17.16
C PRO A 9 8.39 -14.99 16.13
N GLN A 10 7.38 -14.20 16.51
CA GLN A 10 6.35 -13.66 15.62
C GLN A 10 6.75 -12.35 14.93
N LEU A 11 7.94 -11.81 15.22
CA LEU A 11 8.46 -10.58 14.65
C LEU A 11 9.73 -10.85 13.83
N LEU A 12 9.65 -10.63 12.53
CA LEU A 12 10.82 -10.71 11.65
C LEU A 12 11.67 -9.44 11.81
N SER A 13 12.83 -9.56 12.46
CA SER A 13 13.77 -8.45 12.58
C SER A 13 14.49 -8.22 11.23
N ARG A 14 14.06 -7.17 10.52
CA ARG A 14 14.60 -6.77 9.20
C ARG A 14 14.76 -5.24 9.10
N LYS A 15 15.35 -4.62 10.12
CA LYS A 15 15.56 -3.18 10.14
C LYS A 15 16.55 -2.75 9.05
N VAL A 16 16.13 -1.85 8.17
CA VAL A 16 17.01 -1.20 7.19
C VAL A 16 17.85 -0.11 7.85
N ALA A 17 17.22 0.70 8.71
CA ALA A 17 17.87 1.66 9.60
C ALA A 17 16.94 1.99 10.79
N LEU A 18 17.36 2.90 11.68
CA LEU A 18 16.57 3.38 12.80
C LEU A 18 15.64 4.54 12.39
N GLY A 19 14.74 4.27 11.44
CA GLY A 19 13.88 5.28 10.81
C GLY A 19 14.55 5.96 9.61
N THR A 20 13.72 6.54 8.75
CA THR A 20 14.17 7.35 7.61
C THR A 20 14.71 8.71 8.08
N GLN A 21 15.47 9.36 7.23
CA GLN A 21 15.84 10.76 7.39
C GLN A 21 14.62 11.66 7.16
N ASN A 22 14.71 12.91 7.62
CA ASN A 22 13.65 13.89 7.42
C ASN A 22 13.59 14.34 5.94
N MET A 23 12.57 13.87 5.23
CA MET A 23 12.40 14.18 3.81
C MET A 23 12.19 15.68 3.51
N ALA A 24 11.83 16.49 4.52
CA ALA A 24 11.70 17.94 4.36
C ALA A 24 13.06 18.67 4.31
N GLN A 25 14.17 17.97 4.59
CA GLN A 25 15.53 18.52 4.63
C GLN A 25 16.49 17.85 3.63
N GLY A 26 16.06 16.77 2.98
CA GLY A 26 16.88 15.97 2.07
C GLY A 26 16.19 14.64 1.76
N VAL A 27 16.94 13.67 1.24
CA VAL A 27 16.37 12.36 0.87
C VAL A 27 15.96 11.57 2.10
N ALA A 28 14.81 10.90 2.07
CA ALA A 28 14.33 10.05 3.16
C ALA A 28 15.26 8.86 3.43
N MET A 29 15.82 8.27 2.38
CA MET A 29 16.76 7.16 2.45
C MET A 29 17.67 7.14 1.22
N THR A 30 18.78 6.41 1.32
CA THR A 30 19.61 6.11 0.14
C THR A 30 18.88 5.16 -0.82
N LYS A 31 19.29 5.14 -2.09
CA LYS A 31 18.73 4.21 -3.07
C LYS A 31 18.95 2.75 -2.66
N GLU A 32 20.10 2.46 -2.09
CA GLU A 32 20.48 1.13 -1.58
C GLU A 32 19.55 0.70 -0.44
N GLN A 33 19.20 1.63 0.46
CA GLN A 33 18.24 1.36 1.52
C GLN A 33 16.82 1.17 0.99
N ALA A 34 16.41 1.93 -0.04
CA ALA A 34 15.11 1.75 -0.69
C ALA A 34 15.01 0.35 -1.35
N VAL A 35 16.07 -0.05 -2.07
CA VAL A 35 16.18 -1.41 -2.63
C VAL A 35 16.12 -2.46 -1.52
N ARG A 36 16.87 -2.29 -0.44
CA ARG A 36 16.88 -3.21 0.70
C ARG A 36 15.51 -3.32 1.39
N ALA A 37 14.74 -2.23 1.46
CA ALA A 37 13.37 -2.25 1.96
C ALA A 37 12.46 -3.10 1.06
N ILE A 38 12.56 -2.93 -0.27
CA ILE A 38 11.82 -3.73 -1.26
C ILE A 38 12.22 -5.20 -1.19
N GLU A 39 13.52 -5.50 -1.21
CA GLU A 39 14.02 -6.88 -1.10
C GLU A 39 13.52 -7.58 0.15
N THR A 40 13.42 -6.85 1.27
CA THR A 40 12.88 -7.40 2.52
C THR A 40 11.43 -7.87 2.35
N GLY A 41 10.59 -7.10 1.67
CA GLY A 41 9.21 -7.50 1.39
C GLY A 41 9.13 -8.73 0.48
N ILE A 42 10.01 -8.80 -0.53
CA ILE A 42 10.11 -9.95 -1.45
C ILE A 42 10.52 -11.21 -0.68
N GLU A 43 11.54 -11.10 0.18
CA GLU A 43 12.02 -12.21 1.01
C GLU A 43 10.95 -12.74 1.97
N VAL A 44 10.13 -11.84 2.56
CA VAL A 44 9.01 -12.22 3.43
C VAL A 44 8.01 -13.06 2.65
N VAL A 45 7.59 -12.62 1.46
CA VAL A 45 6.65 -13.39 0.62
C VAL A 45 7.25 -14.74 0.24
N GLY A 46 8.51 -14.79 -0.19
CA GLY A 46 9.18 -16.04 -0.53
C GLY A 46 9.22 -17.05 0.62
N ALA A 47 9.43 -16.57 1.85
CA ALA A 47 9.41 -17.42 3.04
C ALA A 47 8.02 -17.95 3.41
N GLU A 48 6.97 -17.14 3.25
CA GLU A 48 5.59 -17.57 3.53
C GLU A 48 5.03 -18.46 2.41
N MET A 49 5.47 -18.27 1.17
CA MET A 49 5.13 -19.17 0.06
C MET A 49 5.58 -20.61 0.29
N ALA A 50 6.77 -20.80 0.88
CA ALA A 50 7.25 -22.13 1.25
C ALA A 50 6.33 -22.83 2.28
N LYS A 51 5.40 -22.09 2.90
CA LYS A 51 4.39 -22.57 3.85
C LYS A 51 2.98 -22.65 3.25
N GLY A 52 2.82 -22.39 1.95
CA GLY A 52 1.53 -22.51 1.24
C GLY A 52 0.72 -21.21 1.14
N LEU A 53 1.36 -20.04 1.21
CA LEU A 53 0.71 -18.74 0.98
C LEU A 53 0.00 -18.69 -0.38
N ASP A 54 -1.29 -18.33 -0.38
CA ASP A 54 -2.18 -18.29 -1.56
C ASP A 54 -2.88 -16.93 -1.77
N ILE A 55 -2.92 -16.07 -0.74
CA ILE A 55 -3.38 -14.68 -0.79
C ILE A 55 -2.63 -13.83 0.24
N VAL A 56 -2.39 -12.56 -0.07
CA VAL A 56 -1.68 -11.64 0.83
C VAL A 56 -2.54 -10.42 1.14
N GLY A 57 -2.58 -10.01 2.42
CA GLY A 57 -3.08 -8.70 2.84
C GLY A 57 -1.92 -7.80 3.25
N THR A 58 -1.93 -6.55 2.82
CA THR A 58 -0.90 -5.57 3.24
C THR A 58 -1.36 -4.77 4.44
N GLY A 59 -0.46 -4.46 5.37
CA GLY A 59 -0.71 -3.55 6.47
C GLY A 59 0.53 -2.74 6.81
N ASP A 60 0.33 -1.56 7.37
CA ASP A 60 1.40 -0.63 7.75
C ASP A 60 1.30 -0.21 9.21
N MET A 61 2.43 0.22 9.77
CA MET A 61 2.48 0.92 11.04
C MET A 61 3.68 1.85 11.06
N GLY A 62 3.46 3.15 11.16
CA GLY A 62 4.52 4.15 11.19
C GLY A 62 4.00 5.56 11.48
N ILE A 63 4.45 6.18 12.55
CA ILE A 63 4.04 7.56 12.86
C ILE A 63 4.58 8.51 11.77
N GLY A 64 3.69 9.30 11.18
CA GLY A 64 4.01 10.26 10.11
C GLY A 64 4.02 9.69 8.70
N ASN A 65 3.76 8.39 8.51
CA ASN A 65 3.77 7.75 7.20
C ASN A 65 2.67 8.24 6.24
N THR A 66 1.59 8.86 6.75
CA THR A 66 0.60 9.53 5.90
C THR A 66 1.18 10.75 5.18
N THR A 67 2.20 11.41 5.73
CA THR A 67 2.91 12.52 5.07
C THR A 67 3.74 12.00 3.90
N ALA A 68 4.50 10.92 4.09
CA ALA A 68 5.24 10.25 3.01
C ALA A 68 4.30 9.71 1.93
N SER A 69 3.18 9.10 2.34
CA SER A 69 2.16 8.58 1.41
C SER A 69 1.51 9.68 0.58
N SER A 70 1.24 10.86 1.17
CA SER A 70 0.76 12.04 0.45
C SER A 70 1.80 12.60 -0.52
N ALA A 71 3.09 12.62 -0.16
CA ALA A 71 4.16 13.03 -1.08
C ALA A 71 4.26 12.10 -2.29
N ILE A 72 4.26 10.78 -2.06
CA ILE A 72 4.23 9.76 -3.11
C ILE A 72 2.98 9.91 -3.99
N CYS A 73 1.80 10.05 -3.37
CA CYS A 73 0.55 10.20 -4.10
C CYS A 73 0.56 11.44 -4.99
N ALA A 74 0.97 12.60 -4.47
CA ALA A 74 1.05 13.84 -5.23
C ALA A 74 1.96 13.69 -6.47
N ILE A 75 3.19 13.22 -6.27
CA ILE A 75 4.17 13.14 -7.37
C ILE A 75 3.78 12.07 -8.41
N MET A 76 3.33 10.90 -7.98
CA MET A 76 2.99 9.79 -8.89
C MET A 76 1.70 10.06 -9.67
N THR A 77 0.74 10.78 -9.08
CA THR A 77 -0.54 11.09 -9.75
C THR A 77 -0.54 12.43 -10.48
N GLY A 78 0.48 13.27 -10.26
CA GLY A 78 0.56 14.63 -10.78
C GLY A 78 -0.46 15.59 -10.15
N LYS A 79 -0.97 15.26 -8.96
CA LYS A 79 -2.01 16.04 -8.27
C LYS A 79 -1.41 16.99 -7.24
N PRO A 80 -2.01 18.16 -7.01
CA PRO A 80 -1.58 19.08 -5.97
C PRO A 80 -1.59 18.40 -4.59
N VAL A 81 -0.61 18.76 -3.74
CA VAL A 81 -0.52 18.24 -2.37
C VAL A 81 -1.81 18.51 -1.60
N ALA A 82 -2.42 19.68 -1.78
CA ALA A 82 -3.69 20.05 -1.15
C ALA A 82 -4.88 19.14 -1.54
N GLU A 83 -4.83 18.45 -2.67
CA GLU A 83 -5.88 17.49 -3.08
C GLU A 83 -5.66 16.08 -2.50
N VAL A 84 -4.42 15.74 -2.12
CA VAL A 84 -4.06 14.39 -1.65
C VAL A 84 -3.83 14.31 -0.14
N ALA A 85 -3.47 15.43 0.50
CA ALA A 85 -3.19 15.50 1.92
C ALA A 85 -4.50 15.46 2.71
N GLY A 86 -4.75 14.33 3.38
CA GLY A 86 -5.84 14.17 4.33
C GLY A 86 -5.43 14.50 5.76
N ARG A 87 -6.44 14.53 6.64
CA ARG A 87 -6.27 14.82 8.08
C ARG A 87 -5.57 13.70 8.86
N GLY A 88 -5.33 12.53 8.27
CA GLY A 88 -4.68 11.41 8.95
C GLY A 88 -5.38 11.03 10.25
N THR A 89 -4.63 11.08 11.35
CA THR A 89 -5.10 10.73 12.70
C THR A 89 -6.01 11.78 13.34
N GLY A 90 -6.52 12.77 12.59
CA GLY A 90 -7.51 13.75 13.05
C GLY A 90 -6.96 15.14 13.32
N VAL A 91 -6.04 15.62 12.48
CA VAL A 91 -5.43 16.95 12.64
C VAL A 91 -6.41 18.09 12.33
N ASP A 92 -6.22 19.25 12.98
CA ASP A 92 -6.98 20.48 12.74
C ASP A 92 -6.58 21.18 11.42
N ASP A 93 -7.23 22.30 11.11
CA ASP A 93 -7.01 23.02 9.84
C ASP A 93 -5.61 23.63 9.75
N GLU A 94 -5.07 24.15 10.85
CA GLU A 94 -3.72 24.72 10.89
C GLU A 94 -2.66 23.63 10.68
N GLN A 95 -2.84 22.48 11.34
CA GLN A 95 -1.99 21.31 11.19
C GLN A 95 -2.08 20.71 9.78
N LEU A 96 -3.25 20.76 9.13
CA LEU A 96 -3.40 20.34 7.73
C LEU A 96 -2.62 21.26 6.79
N ILE A 97 -2.74 22.58 6.95
CA ILE A 97 -1.97 23.57 6.18
C ILE A 97 -0.48 23.32 6.39
N HIS A 98 -0.04 23.17 7.63
CA HIS A 98 1.34 22.88 7.94
C HIS A 98 1.84 21.57 7.29
N LYS A 99 1.01 20.51 7.31
CA LYS A 99 1.32 19.24 6.64
C LYS A 99 1.51 19.43 5.14
N ILE A 100 0.64 20.20 4.49
CA ILE A 100 0.74 20.53 3.07
C ILE A 100 2.07 21.25 2.79
N GLU A 101 2.41 22.28 3.56
CA GLU A 101 3.67 23.03 3.42
C GLU A 101 4.91 22.14 3.57
N ILE A 102 4.88 21.19 4.50
CA ILE A 102 5.98 20.24 4.72
C ILE A 102 6.15 19.30 3.53
N ILE A 103 5.04 18.81 2.96
CA ILE A 103 5.08 17.93 1.79
C ILE A 103 5.57 18.70 0.56
N ASP A 104 5.06 19.92 0.32
CA ASP A 104 5.53 20.77 -0.77
C ASP A 104 7.03 21.07 -0.65
N ARG A 105 7.52 21.35 0.57
CA ARG A 105 8.94 21.52 0.84
C ARG A 105 9.74 20.25 0.54
N ALA A 106 9.26 19.08 0.98
CA ALA A 106 9.92 17.81 0.72
C ALA A 106 10.04 17.52 -0.78
N LEU A 107 8.99 17.77 -1.56
CA LEU A 107 9.00 17.63 -3.01
C LEU A 107 9.96 18.64 -3.67
N ALA A 108 9.98 19.89 -3.22
CA ALA A 108 10.85 20.93 -3.77
C ALA A 108 12.35 20.68 -3.50
N VAL A 109 12.70 20.23 -2.29
CA VAL A 109 14.10 19.94 -1.90
C VAL A 109 14.62 18.69 -2.61
N ASN A 110 13.79 17.67 -2.79
CA ASN A 110 14.24 16.39 -3.33
C ASN A 110 14.09 16.23 -4.84
N GLN A 111 13.11 16.93 -5.44
CA GLN A 111 12.77 16.82 -6.87
C GLN A 111 12.69 15.35 -7.33
N PRO A 112 11.81 14.52 -6.74
CA PRO A 112 11.65 13.13 -7.15
C PRO A 112 11.13 13.03 -8.59
N ASP A 113 11.71 12.13 -9.39
CA ASP A 113 11.28 11.89 -10.77
C ASP A 113 10.14 10.86 -10.80
N PRO A 114 8.90 11.23 -11.16
CA PRO A 114 7.78 10.29 -11.20
C PRO A 114 7.95 9.15 -12.21
N LYS A 115 8.86 9.29 -13.18
CA LYS A 115 9.20 8.21 -14.12
C LYS A 115 10.19 7.20 -13.54
N GLN A 116 10.76 7.48 -12.37
CA GLN A 116 11.66 6.61 -11.64
C GLN A 116 11.09 6.31 -10.25
N PRO A 117 10.15 5.34 -10.12
CA PRO A 117 9.47 5.09 -8.85
C PRO A 117 10.40 4.74 -7.68
N LEU A 118 11.55 4.11 -7.96
CA LEU A 118 12.57 3.87 -6.93
C LEU A 118 13.21 5.18 -6.42
N ASP A 119 13.38 6.18 -7.29
CA ASP A 119 13.83 7.53 -6.90
C ASP A 119 12.78 8.21 -6.01
N VAL A 120 11.50 8.10 -6.37
CA VAL A 120 10.38 8.60 -5.55
C VAL A 120 10.40 7.98 -4.15
N LEU A 121 10.48 6.65 -4.07
CA LEU A 121 10.54 5.93 -2.80
C LEU A 121 11.76 6.35 -1.96
N ALA A 122 12.93 6.45 -2.57
CA ALA A 122 14.15 6.84 -1.86
C ALA A 122 14.09 8.27 -1.32
N LYS A 123 13.53 9.20 -2.09
CA LYS A 123 13.50 10.63 -1.75
C LYS A 123 12.42 10.99 -0.73
N VAL A 124 11.19 10.48 -0.90
CA VAL A 124 10.02 10.94 -0.13
C VAL A 124 9.18 9.80 0.46
N GLY A 125 9.69 8.58 0.46
CA GLY A 125 8.99 7.41 1.00
C GLY A 125 9.39 7.01 2.42
N GLY A 126 8.92 5.82 2.82
CA GLY A 126 9.18 5.19 4.12
C GLY A 126 9.67 3.75 3.93
N PHE A 127 10.39 3.20 4.92
CA PHE A 127 10.88 1.81 4.85
C PHE A 127 9.72 0.81 4.83
N GLU A 128 8.66 1.09 5.57
CA GLU A 128 7.42 0.33 5.58
C GLU A 128 6.74 0.34 4.21
N ILE A 129 6.72 1.50 3.53
CA ILE A 129 6.19 1.61 2.16
C ILE A 129 7.04 0.77 1.21
N GLY A 130 8.37 0.84 1.31
CA GLY A 130 9.29 0.01 0.53
C GLY A 130 9.08 -1.49 0.79
N GLY A 131 8.87 -1.88 2.04
CA GLY A 131 8.51 -3.25 2.41
C GLY A 131 7.21 -3.71 1.75
N LEU A 132 6.17 -2.88 1.76
CA LEU A 132 4.90 -3.18 1.08
C LEU A 132 5.05 -3.28 -0.44
N VAL A 133 5.86 -2.42 -1.06
CA VAL A 133 6.20 -2.54 -2.50
C VAL A 133 6.83 -3.91 -2.77
N GLY A 134 7.76 -4.34 -1.91
CA GLY A 134 8.38 -5.66 -1.99
C GLY A 134 7.39 -6.81 -1.87
N VAL A 135 6.47 -6.73 -0.91
CA VAL A 135 5.39 -7.71 -0.73
C VAL A 135 4.54 -7.83 -2.00
N MET A 136 4.14 -6.69 -2.58
CA MET A 136 3.34 -6.68 -3.81
C MET A 136 4.09 -7.28 -4.99
N LEU A 137 5.36 -6.92 -5.18
CA LEU A 137 6.20 -7.44 -6.26
C LEU A 137 6.43 -8.96 -6.11
N GLY A 138 6.77 -9.40 -4.90
CA GLY A 138 6.99 -10.82 -4.60
C GLY A 138 5.74 -11.65 -4.85
N ALA A 139 4.58 -11.20 -4.37
CA ALA A 139 3.32 -11.92 -4.56
C ALA A 139 2.91 -11.97 -6.03
N ALA A 140 2.95 -10.83 -6.74
CA ALA A 140 2.59 -10.76 -8.15
C ALA A 140 3.50 -11.61 -9.05
N ALA A 141 4.81 -11.67 -8.76
CA ALA A 141 5.76 -12.52 -9.49
C ALA A 141 5.39 -14.02 -9.41
N HIS A 142 4.64 -14.40 -8.37
CA HIS A 142 4.18 -15.76 -8.13
C HIS A 142 2.67 -15.94 -8.37
N HIS A 143 2.01 -14.97 -9.01
CA HIS A 143 0.58 -14.97 -9.29
C HIS A 143 -0.32 -15.06 -8.05
N ILE A 144 0.18 -14.58 -6.91
CA ILE A 144 -0.58 -14.51 -5.65
C ILE A 144 -1.30 -13.15 -5.61
N PRO A 145 -2.64 -13.12 -5.44
CA PRO A 145 -3.39 -11.88 -5.31
C PRO A 145 -3.02 -11.13 -4.02
N VAL A 146 -3.01 -9.80 -4.11
CA VAL A 146 -2.66 -8.91 -3.01
C VAL A 146 -3.84 -7.99 -2.72
N VAL A 147 -4.38 -8.12 -1.51
CA VAL A 147 -5.42 -7.26 -0.98
C VAL A 147 -4.75 -6.05 -0.33
N ILE A 148 -4.87 -4.88 -0.97
CA ILE A 148 -4.37 -3.62 -0.45
C ILE A 148 -5.37 -3.01 0.54
N ASP A 149 -4.86 -2.46 1.63
CA ASP A 149 -5.61 -1.90 2.75
C ASP A 149 -6.00 -0.44 2.51
N GLY A 150 -5.43 0.49 3.29
CA GLY A 150 -5.72 1.92 3.23
C GLY A 150 -4.68 2.73 2.46
N PHE A 151 -4.65 4.03 2.74
CA PHE A 151 -3.88 5.03 1.99
C PHE A 151 -2.38 4.71 1.85
N ILE A 152 -1.73 4.20 2.90
CA ILE A 152 -0.29 3.90 2.90
C ILE A 152 0.02 2.71 1.98
N SER A 153 -0.77 1.64 2.08
CA SER A 153 -0.67 0.52 1.14
C SER A 153 -0.97 0.94 -0.30
N GLY A 154 -1.92 1.87 -0.50
CA GLY A 154 -2.18 2.48 -1.80
C GLY A 154 -0.99 3.27 -2.35
N ALA A 155 -0.26 3.99 -1.49
CA ALA A 155 0.98 4.67 -1.88
C ALA A 155 2.06 3.67 -2.30
N ALA A 156 2.19 2.55 -1.60
CA ALA A 156 3.06 1.45 -2.02
C ALA A 156 2.62 0.87 -3.38
N ALA A 157 1.31 0.72 -3.61
CA ALA A 157 0.78 0.26 -4.90
C ALA A 157 1.10 1.22 -6.06
N LEU A 158 1.10 2.54 -5.84
CA LEU A 158 1.55 3.52 -6.85
C LEU A 158 3.02 3.28 -7.24
N ILE A 159 3.90 3.07 -6.27
CA ILE A 159 5.31 2.78 -6.55
C ILE A 159 5.44 1.42 -7.26
N ALA A 160 4.80 0.37 -6.75
CA ALA A 160 4.88 -0.98 -7.31
C ALA A 160 4.37 -1.05 -8.75
N THR A 161 3.24 -0.40 -9.06
CA THR A 161 2.69 -0.33 -10.43
C THR A 161 3.48 0.62 -11.32
N GLY A 162 4.12 1.65 -10.77
CA GLY A 162 5.09 2.46 -11.50
C GLY A 162 6.30 1.64 -11.93
N LEU A 163 6.78 0.71 -11.10
CA LEU A 163 7.89 -0.20 -11.42
C LEU A 163 7.45 -1.28 -12.41
N VAL A 164 6.28 -1.88 -12.18
CA VAL A 164 5.73 -2.98 -12.97
C VAL A 164 4.24 -2.74 -13.23
N PRO A 165 3.86 -2.11 -14.35
CA PRO A 165 2.46 -1.73 -14.61
C PRO A 165 1.46 -2.90 -14.60
N LYS A 166 1.89 -4.10 -14.98
CA LYS A 166 1.05 -5.32 -14.97
C LYS A 166 0.73 -5.82 -13.56
N LEU A 167 1.46 -5.39 -12.54
CA LEU A 167 1.22 -5.79 -11.15
C LEU A 167 -0.21 -5.43 -10.69
N LYS A 168 -0.79 -4.37 -11.27
CA LYS A 168 -2.17 -3.94 -10.97
C LYS A 168 -3.21 -5.06 -11.11
N ASP A 169 -2.98 -6.02 -12.01
CA ASP A 169 -3.92 -7.11 -12.29
C ASP A 169 -3.97 -8.14 -11.15
N PHE A 170 -3.04 -8.06 -10.20
CA PHE A 170 -3.00 -8.86 -8.98
C PHE A 170 -3.49 -8.10 -7.74
N LEU A 171 -3.82 -6.81 -7.87
CA LEU A 171 -4.23 -5.98 -6.74
C LEU A 171 -5.75 -6.00 -6.56
N ILE A 172 -6.18 -6.21 -5.33
CA ILE A 172 -7.57 -6.09 -4.88
C ILE A 172 -7.64 -4.93 -3.89
N ALA A 173 -8.38 -3.87 -4.21
CA ALA A 173 -8.58 -2.77 -3.27
C ALA A 173 -9.63 -3.17 -2.23
N ALA A 174 -9.22 -3.38 -0.98
CA ALA A 174 -10.14 -3.84 0.06
C ALA A 174 -11.22 -2.81 0.37
N HIS A 175 -10.81 -1.57 0.62
CA HIS A 175 -11.73 -0.50 0.96
C HIS A 175 -11.24 0.85 0.44
N VAL A 176 -12.15 1.82 0.37
CA VAL A 176 -11.75 3.23 0.32
C VAL A 176 -11.57 3.74 1.74
N SER A 177 -10.45 4.41 1.99
CA SER A 177 -10.18 5.01 3.30
C SER A 177 -10.81 6.40 3.37
N ALA A 178 -11.12 6.86 4.59
CA ALA A 178 -11.52 8.24 4.83
C ALA A 178 -10.40 9.27 4.53
N GLU A 179 -9.16 8.83 4.28
CA GLU A 179 -8.11 9.71 3.74
C GLU A 179 -8.43 10.14 2.30
N THR A 180 -8.52 11.45 2.06
CA THR A 180 -8.87 12.06 0.76
C THR A 180 -8.00 11.52 -0.39
N GLY A 181 -6.69 11.39 -0.15
CA GLY A 181 -5.76 10.89 -1.15
C GLY A 181 -6.00 9.42 -1.56
N HIS A 182 -6.68 8.61 -0.74
CA HIS A 182 -6.89 7.20 -1.06
C HIS A 182 -7.89 7.02 -2.21
N GLN A 183 -8.99 7.76 -2.20
CA GLN A 183 -9.95 7.69 -3.31
C GLN A 183 -9.31 8.14 -4.63
N LEU A 184 -8.48 9.20 -4.58
CA LEU A 184 -7.78 9.72 -5.74
C LEU A 184 -6.78 8.71 -6.30
N LEU A 185 -5.95 8.08 -5.46
CA LEU A 185 -4.99 7.10 -5.95
C LEU A 185 -5.67 5.83 -6.49
N LEU A 186 -6.79 5.38 -5.90
CA LEU A 186 -7.52 4.22 -6.41
C LEU A 186 -8.06 4.49 -7.82
N ARG A 187 -8.57 5.72 -8.06
CA ARG A 187 -8.97 6.15 -9.41
C ARG A 187 -7.79 6.18 -10.38
N HIS A 188 -6.63 6.68 -9.94
CA HIS A 188 -5.42 6.69 -10.77
C HIS A 188 -4.97 5.28 -11.15
N LEU A 189 -5.04 4.33 -10.22
CA LEU A 189 -4.72 2.92 -10.45
C LEU A 189 -5.81 2.17 -11.24
N GLY A 190 -7.01 2.74 -11.38
CA GLY A 190 -8.17 2.07 -11.98
C GLY A 190 -8.74 0.94 -11.12
N LEU A 191 -8.50 0.97 -9.80
CA LEU A 191 -8.98 -0.04 -8.86
C LEU A 191 -10.32 0.38 -8.25
N LYS A 192 -11.27 -0.55 -8.23
CA LYS A 192 -12.57 -0.38 -7.55
C LYS A 192 -12.48 -1.00 -6.14
N PRO A 193 -12.70 -0.23 -5.06
CA PRO A 193 -12.70 -0.78 -3.71
C PRO A 193 -13.90 -1.71 -3.48
N LEU A 194 -13.71 -2.76 -2.68
CA LEU A 194 -14.79 -3.66 -2.28
C LEU A 194 -15.72 -3.03 -1.24
N LEU A 195 -15.16 -2.21 -0.35
CA LEU A 195 -15.85 -1.66 0.82
C LEU A 195 -15.72 -0.13 0.90
N ASP A 196 -16.77 0.52 1.44
CA ASP A 196 -16.73 1.91 1.88
C ASP A 196 -17.36 1.99 3.28
N LEU A 197 -16.51 1.97 4.29
CA LEU A 197 -16.90 1.87 5.71
C LEU A 197 -16.36 3.06 6.54
N GLY A 198 -15.82 4.10 5.90
CA GLY A 198 -15.20 5.23 6.59
C GLY A 198 -13.95 4.87 7.41
N MET A 199 -13.28 3.74 7.09
CA MET A 199 -12.11 3.26 7.83
C MET A 199 -10.85 4.09 7.56
N ARG A 200 -10.01 4.26 8.59
CA ARG A 200 -8.77 5.05 8.54
C ARG A 200 -7.71 4.62 9.55
N LEU A 201 -7.80 3.39 10.05
CA LEU A 201 -6.85 2.86 11.03
C LEU A 201 -5.52 2.47 10.36
N GLY A 202 -5.58 1.80 9.22
CA GLY A 202 -4.43 1.15 8.60
C GLY A 202 -4.23 -0.26 9.17
N GLU A 203 -2.97 -0.65 9.36
CA GLU A 203 -2.55 -1.92 9.98
C GLU A 203 -3.02 -3.18 9.22
N GLY A 204 -3.58 -3.04 8.01
CA GLY A 204 -4.11 -4.16 7.24
C GLY A 204 -5.54 -4.56 7.63
N THR A 205 -6.23 -3.73 8.42
CA THR A 205 -7.56 -4.04 8.93
C THR A 205 -8.62 -4.14 7.83
N GLY A 206 -8.60 -3.24 6.86
CA GLY A 206 -9.42 -3.33 5.64
C GLY A 206 -8.99 -4.51 4.78
N ALA A 207 -7.69 -4.75 4.61
CA ALA A 207 -7.20 -5.91 3.85
C ALA A 207 -7.70 -7.24 4.42
N ALA A 208 -7.71 -7.42 5.75
CA ALA A 208 -8.27 -8.60 6.39
C ALA A 208 -9.74 -8.81 6.02
N LEU A 209 -10.56 -7.74 6.02
CA LEU A 209 -11.96 -7.80 5.59
C LEU A 209 -12.08 -8.12 4.08
N GLY A 210 -11.20 -7.55 3.26
CA GLY A 210 -11.17 -7.79 1.82
C GLY A 210 -10.84 -9.25 1.47
N ILE A 211 -9.95 -9.89 2.24
CA ILE A 211 -9.62 -11.32 2.08
C ILE A 211 -10.86 -12.20 2.30
N PHE A 212 -11.68 -11.92 3.32
CA PHE A 212 -12.93 -12.67 3.52
C PHE A 212 -13.87 -12.56 2.31
N LEU A 213 -13.98 -11.38 1.70
CA LEU A 213 -14.79 -11.21 0.49
C LEU A 213 -14.22 -11.96 -0.71
N ALA A 214 -12.89 -11.98 -0.86
CA ALA A 214 -12.22 -12.76 -1.90
C ALA A 214 -12.46 -14.27 -1.72
N GLU A 215 -12.39 -14.76 -0.48
CA GLU A 215 -12.69 -16.16 -0.15
C GLU A 215 -14.16 -16.50 -0.46
N VAL A 216 -15.10 -15.63 -0.09
CA VAL A 216 -16.53 -15.79 -0.42
C VAL A 216 -16.73 -15.87 -1.93
N ALA A 217 -16.09 -15.01 -2.72
CA ALA A 217 -16.18 -15.05 -4.18
C ALA A 217 -15.63 -16.37 -4.75
N ALA A 218 -14.50 -16.86 -4.23
CA ALA A 218 -13.91 -18.13 -4.64
C ALA A 218 -14.84 -19.32 -4.32
N LYS A 219 -15.43 -19.35 -3.12
CA LYS A 219 -16.39 -20.39 -2.73
C LYS A 219 -17.66 -20.36 -3.56
N ILE A 220 -18.18 -19.16 -3.87
CA ILE A 220 -19.34 -19.02 -4.77
C ILE A 220 -19.04 -19.68 -6.11
N LEU A 221 -17.87 -19.45 -6.70
CA LEU A 221 -17.48 -20.05 -7.98
C LEU A 221 -17.28 -21.57 -7.88
N ALA A 222 -16.67 -22.06 -6.80
CA ALA A 222 -16.31 -23.46 -6.64
C ALA A 222 -17.48 -24.36 -6.19
N GLU A 223 -18.39 -23.82 -5.36
CA GLU A 223 -19.35 -24.62 -4.61
C GLU A 223 -20.81 -24.38 -5.02
N MET A 224 -21.14 -23.24 -5.66
CA MET A 224 -22.52 -23.04 -6.12
C MET A 224 -22.87 -23.99 -7.26
N SER A 225 -24.02 -24.63 -7.15
CA SER A 225 -24.55 -25.49 -8.20
C SER A 225 -24.91 -24.67 -9.43
N THR A 226 -24.45 -25.12 -10.60
CA THR A 226 -24.89 -24.61 -11.90
C THR A 226 -26.39 -24.81 -12.08
N PHE A 227 -27.07 -23.97 -12.87
CA PHE A 227 -28.51 -24.08 -13.18
C PHE A 227 -28.93 -25.50 -13.59
N THR A 228 -28.11 -26.17 -14.42
CA THR A 228 -28.33 -27.56 -14.85
C THR A 228 -28.34 -28.55 -13.68
N LYS A 229 -27.41 -28.42 -12.73
CA LYS A 229 -27.33 -29.26 -11.52
C LYS A 229 -28.43 -28.93 -10.51
N ALA A 230 -28.84 -27.68 -10.45
CA ALA A 230 -29.89 -27.21 -9.55
C ALA A 230 -31.32 -27.48 -10.08
N GLY A 231 -31.46 -28.04 -11.29
CA GLY A 231 -32.76 -28.34 -11.89
C GLY A 231 -33.60 -27.11 -12.22
N VAL A 232 -32.95 -25.96 -12.41
CA VAL A 232 -33.63 -24.70 -12.76
C VAL A 232 -33.76 -24.64 -14.27
N SER A 233 -34.99 -24.51 -14.77
CA SER A 233 -35.26 -24.34 -16.19
C SER A 233 -34.68 -23.02 -16.70
N GLU A 234 -33.81 -23.09 -17.71
CA GLU A 234 -33.41 -21.91 -18.47
C GLU A 234 -34.67 -21.35 -19.15
N ARG A 235 -35.09 -20.14 -18.77
CA ARG A 235 -36.05 -19.40 -19.60
C ARG A 235 -35.31 -19.05 -20.88
N MET A 236 -35.75 -19.65 -21.99
CA MET A 236 -35.46 -19.14 -23.31
C MET A 236 -36.21 -17.82 -23.46
N ASP A 237 -35.47 -16.71 -23.50
CA ASP A 237 -35.97 -15.46 -24.10
C ASP A 237 -35.97 -15.60 -25.64
#